data_AF-A0AAV9ZNF8-F1
#
_entry.id   AF-A0AAV9ZNF8-F1
#
_cell.length_a   1.000
_cell.length_b   1.000
_cell.length_c   1.000
_cell.angle_alpha   90.00
_cell.angle_beta   90.00
_cell.angle_gamma   90.00
#
_symmetry.space_group_name_H-M   'P 1'
#
loop_
_entity.id
_entity.type
_entity.pdbx_description
1 polymer ?
#
loop_
_entity_poly.entity_id
_entity_poly.type
_entity_poly.pdbx_seq_one_letter_code
_entity_poly.pdbx_strand_id
1 'polypeptide(L)'
;MCGKTVKDPDRQHHIGEHILKALRGVKEVSARVPVSTSYPCGACGGTCSISIKNKKADSECPSAYPFLISTTKKFLPTRPCTNVPVMCAMPDCKQIHWKYNFKQHMEERHPGWEGHTANDFIDEIRISSAEQLELKIPTQRVLVWPPSPPPPRAEPVSARPFTPTAQKRSASAVPLSPRRPSARTDKENCDQMIPIWPKYDV
;
A
#
# COMPACT_ATOMS: atom_id res chain seq x y z
N MET A 1 -17.79 2.44 13.53
CA MET A 1 -16.52 3.15 13.26
C MET A 1 -16.73 4.63 12.93
N CYS A 2 -17.27 5.02 11.77
CA CYS A 2 -17.49 6.44 11.42
C CYS A 2 -18.97 6.88 11.35
N GLY A 3 -19.90 5.97 11.64
CA GLY A 3 -21.35 6.24 11.63
C GLY A 3 -21.99 6.23 10.24
N LYS A 4 -21.24 5.94 9.17
CA LYS A 4 -21.79 5.75 7.83
C LYS A 4 -22.46 4.37 7.71
N THR A 5 -23.62 4.34 7.07
CA THR A 5 -24.29 3.10 6.66
C THR A 5 -23.70 2.64 5.33
N VAL A 6 -23.17 1.42 5.28
CA VAL A 6 -22.49 0.85 4.11
C VAL A 6 -23.09 -0.52 3.82
N LYS A 7 -23.34 -0.82 2.53
CA LYS A 7 -23.85 -2.12 2.09
C LYS A 7 -22.80 -3.21 2.31
N ASP A 8 -23.23 -4.44 2.62
CA ASP A 8 -22.32 -5.56 2.94
C ASP A 8 -21.16 -5.77 1.95
N PRO A 9 -21.37 -5.71 0.62
CA PRO A 9 -20.26 -5.89 -0.32
C PRO A 9 -19.16 -4.83 -0.19
N ASP A 10 -19.48 -3.65 0.34
CA ASP A 10 -18.57 -2.50 0.43
C ASP A 10 -18.02 -2.30 1.84
N ARG A 11 -18.55 -3.03 2.83
CA ARG A 11 -18.10 -2.94 4.24
C ARG A 11 -16.61 -3.22 4.37
N GLN A 12 -16.10 -4.20 3.63
CA GLN A 12 -14.69 -4.56 3.64
C GLN A 12 -13.78 -3.42 3.21
N HIS A 13 -14.17 -2.76 2.13
CA HIS A 13 -13.44 -1.63 1.58
C HIS A 13 -13.48 -0.45 2.55
N HIS A 14 -14.67 -0.17 3.08
CA HIS A 14 -14.89 0.91 4.04
C HIS A 14 -14.08 0.74 5.33
N ILE A 15 -14.07 -0.45 5.93
CA ILE A 15 -13.29 -0.72 7.14
C ILE A 15 -11.79 -0.78 6.83
N GLY A 16 -11.40 -1.35 5.68
CA GLY A 16 -10.01 -1.39 5.24
C GLY A 16 -9.39 -0.01 5.06
N GLU A 17 -10.15 0.97 4.55
CA GLU A 17 -9.73 2.37 4.46
C GLU A 17 -9.34 2.92 5.83
N HIS A 18 -10.23 2.76 6.82
CA HIS A 18 -9.98 3.21 8.19
C HIS A 18 -8.78 2.51 8.83
N ILE A 19 -8.66 1.19 8.64
CA ILE A 19 -7.54 0.42 9.17
C ILE A 19 -6.22 0.90 8.59
N LEU A 20 -6.13 1.03 7.26
CA LEU A 20 -4.89 1.39 6.61
C LEU A 20 -4.46 2.82 6.97
N LYS A 21 -5.41 3.76 7.06
CA LYS A 21 -5.13 5.12 7.51
C LYS A 21 -4.60 5.15 8.94
N ALA A 22 -5.22 4.42 9.86
CA ALA A 22 -4.73 4.31 11.23
C ALA A 22 -3.31 3.72 11.30
N LEU A 23 -3.05 2.63 10.57
CA LEU A 23 -1.73 2.00 10.49
C LEU A 23 -0.66 2.88 9.80
N ARG A 24 -1.06 3.95 9.11
CA ARG A 24 -0.17 4.93 8.50
C ARG A 24 -0.11 6.26 9.26
N GLY A 25 -0.79 6.35 10.40
CA GLY A 25 -0.87 7.56 11.21
C GLY A 25 -1.57 8.72 10.50
N VAL A 26 -2.52 8.40 9.60
CA VAL A 26 -3.38 9.37 8.92
C VAL A 26 -4.59 9.63 9.82
N LYS A 27 -4.72 10.87 10.32
CA LYS A 27 -5.83 11.26 11.19
C LYS A 27 -7.14 11.33 10.40
N GLU A 28 -8.18 10.68 10.91
CA GLU A 28 -9.52 10.71 10.33
C GLU A 28 -10.49 11.48 11.22
N VAL A 29 -11.00 12.60 10.72
CA VAL A 29 -11.98 13.43 11.43
C VAL A 29 -13.33 12.72 11.57
N SER A 30 -13.65 11.81 10.65
CA SER A 30 -14.93 11.09 10.62
C SER A 30 -14.97 9.86 11.54
N ALA A 31 -13.84 9.41 12.07
CA ALA A 31 -13.79 8.24 12.94
C ALA A 31 -14.36 8.59 14.33
N ARG A 32 -15.45 7.93 14.72
CA ARG A 32 -16.07 8.07 16.06
C ARG A 32 -15.47 7.11 17.08
N VAL A 33 -14.96 5.98 16.59
CA VAL A 33 -14.32 4.93 17.39
C VAL A 33 -12.91 4.73 16.84
N PRO A 34 -11.88 4.71 17.71
CA PRO A 34 -10.51 4.48 17.27
C PRO A 34 -10.34 3.07 16.68
N VAL A 35 -9.54 2.97 15.62
CA VAL A 35 -9.04 1.69 15.11
C VAL A 35 -7.90 1.23 16.03
N SER A 36 -7.85 -0.05 16.37
CA SER A 36 -6.67 -0.65 16.99
C SER A 36 -5.46 -0.52 16.07
N THR A 37 -4.32 -0.10 16.61
CA THR A 37 -3.04 -0.11 15.89
C THR A 37 -2.28 -1.42 16.04
N SER A 38 -2.74 -2.31 16.93
CA SER A 38 -2.18 -3.64 17.15
C SER A 38 -3.17 -4.69 16.67
N TYR A 39 -2.83 -5.39 15.58
CA TYR A 39 -3.65 -6.41 14.93
C TYR A 39 -5.15 -6.04 14.74
N PRO A 40 -5.48 -4.93 14.06
CA PRO A 40 -6.87 -4.57 13.80
C PRO A 40 -7.64 -5.66 13.04
N CYS A 41 -8.90 -5.83 13.43
CA CYS A 41 -9.87 -6.73 12.81
C CYS A 41 -10.41 -6.10 11.52
N GLY A 42 -10.33 -6.81 10.40
CA GLY A 42 -10.87 -6.37 9.11
C GLY A 42 -12.39 -6.13 9.05
N ALA A 43 -13.15 -6.51 10.09
CA ALA A 43 -14.60 -6.32 10.14
C ALA A 43 -15.05 -5.12 11.02
N CYS A 44 -14.32 -4.80 12.11
CA CYS A 44 -14.69 -3.73 13.04
C CYS A 44 -13.56 -2.74 13.35
N GLY A 45 -12.31 -3.07 13.01
CA GLY A 45 -11.11 -2.31 13.35
C GLY A 45 -10.62 -2.42 14.80
N GLY A 46 -11.33 -3.14 15.67
CA GLY A 46 -10.85 -3.52 17.02
C GLY A 46 -9.93 -4.73 16.99
N THR A 47 -9.86 -5.52 18.06
CA THR A 47 -9.12 -6.79 18.11
C THR A 47 -10.11 -7.95 18.16
N CYS A 48 -10.04 -8.87 17.19
CA CYS A 48 -10.91 -10.05 17.12
C CYS A 48 -10.14 -11.24 16.56
N SER A 49 -10.57 -12.45 16.92
CA SER A 49 -10.11 -13.70 16.32
C SER A 49 -10.59 -13.82 14.87
N ILE A 50 -9.78 -14.47 14.04
CA ILE A 50 -10.05 -14.69 12.61
C ILE A 50 -9.58 -16.09 12.21
N SER A 51 -10.36 -16.72 11.34
CA SER A 51 -10.06 -18.00 10.72
C SER A 51 -10.54 -18.01 9.26
N ILE A 52 -10.22 -19.07 8.53
CA ILE A 52 -10.65 -19.27 7.14
C ILE A 52 -11.45 -20.56 7.07
N LYS A 53 -12.72 -20.47 6.66
CA LYS A 53 -13.63 -21.61 6.52
C LYS A 53 -14.27 -21.60 5.14
N ASN A 54 -14.15 -22.70 4.39
CA ASN A 54 -14.72 -22.83 3.03
C ASN A 54 -14.34 -21.67 2.09
N LYS A 55 -13.07 -21.24 2.10
CA LYS A 55 -12.54 -20.10 1.31
C LYS A 55 -13.19 -18.73 1.64
N LYS A 56 -13.87 -18.63 2.78
CA LYS A 56 -14.45 -17.40 3.32
C LYS A 56 -13.72 -17.00 4.60
N ALA A 57 -13.72 -15.69 4.88
CA ALA A 57 -13.31 -15.18 6.17
C ALA A 57 -14.35 -15.58 7.23
N ASP A 58 -13.90 -16.11 8.36
CA ASP A 58 -14.75 -16.53 9.48
C ASP A 58 -14.21 -15.95 10.78
N SER A 59 -14.99 -15.12 11.46
CA SER A 59 -14.54 -14.32 12.61
C SER A 59 -15.62 -14.29 13.69
N GLU A 60 -15.20 -14.33 14.95
CA GLU A 60 -16.08 -14.16 16.11
C GLU A 60 -16.50 -12.70 16.33
N CYS A 61 -16.05 -11.77 15.47
CA CYS A 61 -16.42 -10.37 15.54
C CYS A 61 -17.95 -10.20 15.37
N PRO A 62 -18.65 -9.47 16.26
CA PRO A 62 -20.08 -9.18 16.09
C PRO A 62 -20.42 -8.40 14.81
N SER A 63 -19.42 -7.73 14.22
CA SER A 63 -19.54 -7.02 12.95
C SER A 63 -19.09 -7.86 11.76
N ALA A 64 -18.73 -9.13 11.94
CA ALA A 64 -18.33 -10.01 10.84
C ALA A 64 -19.45 -10.13 9.79
N TYR A 65 -19.04 -10.29 8.53
CA TYR A 65 -19.93 -10.62 7.42
C TYR A 65 -19.19 -11.59 6.50
N PRO A 66 -19.90 -12.53 5.87
CA PRO A 66 -19.27 -13.51 4.99
C PRO A 66 -18.86 -12.86 3.67
N PHE A 67 -17.62 -13.10 3.25
CA PHE A 67 -17.16 -12.78 1.90
C PHE A 67 -16.16 -13.81 1.39
N LEU A 68 -16.06 -13.94 0.07
CA LEU A 68 -15.11 -14.83 -0.58
C LEU A 68 -13.73 -14.17 -0.67
N ILE A 69 -12.71 -14.84 -0.14
CA ILE A 69 -11.33 -14.33 -0.10
C ILE A 69 -10.80 -14.10 -1.53
N SER A 70 -11.09 -15.02 -2.46
CA SER A 70 -10.61 -14.97 -3.85
C SER A 70 -11.10 -13.75 -4.63
N THR A 71 -12.32 -13.27 -4.34
CA THR A 71 -12.88 -12.07 -4.97
C THR A 71 -12.26 -10.81 -4.36
N THR A 72 -12.10 -10.82 -3.05
CA THR A 72 -11.68 -9.65 -2.27
C THR A 72 -10.17 -9.41 -2.31
N LYS A 73 -9.36 -10.45 -2.53
CA LYS A 73 -7.89 -10.32 -2.65
C LYS A 73 -7.46 -9.54 -3.90
N LYS A 74 -8.35 -9.37 -4.89
CA LYS A 74 -8.04 -8.69 -6.15
C LYS A 74 -8.21 -7.19 -6.01
N PHE A 75 -7.15 -6.45 -6.30
CA PHE A 75 -7.21 -5.00 -6.40
C PHE A 75 -8.06 -4.58 -7.61
N LEU A 76 -9.03 -3.70 -7.37
CA LEU A 76 -9.79 -2.99 -8.40
C LEU A 76 -9.84 -1.51 -8.02
N PRO A 77 -9.71 -0.55 -8.95
CA PRO A 77 -9.82 0.88 -8.61
C PRO A 77 -11.13 1.24 -7.90
N THR A 78 -12.23 0.57 -8.24
CA THR A 78 -13.55 0.75 -7.59
C THR A 78 -13.66 0.09 -6.21
N ARG A 79 -12.79 -0.88 -5.91
CA ARG A 79 -12.74 -1.66 -4.66
C ARG A 79 -11.27 -1.93 -4.29
N PRO A 80 -10.51 -0.90 -3.90
CA PRO A 80 -9.05 -1.00 -3.79
C PRO A 80 -8.56 -1.82 -2.59
N CYS A 81 -9.41 -2.08 -1.60
CA CYS A 81 -9.04 -2.81 -0.40
C CYS A 81 -8.84 -4.30 -0.68
N THR A 82 -7.61 -4.78 -0.50
CA THR A 82 -7.27 -6.21 -0.61
C THR A 82 -7.12 -6.89 0.75
N ASN A 83 -7.60 -6.26 1.83
CA ASN A 83 -7.43 -6.75 3.19
C ASN A 83 -8.27 -8.02 3.46
N VAL A 84 -7.64 -9.17 3.33
CA VAL A 84 -8.24 -10.49 3.55
C VAL A 84 -7.47 -11.26 4.62
N PRO A 85 -8.07 -12.26 5.29
CA PRO A 85 -7.29 -13.18 6.11
C PRO A 85 -6.34 -13.99 5.23
N VAL A 86 -5.09 -14.09 5.66
CA VAL A 86 -4.03 -14.87 5.05
C VAL A 86 -3.41 -15.75 6.13
N MET A 87 -3.08 -16.99 5.80
CA MET A 87 -2.35 -17.90 6.68
C MET A 87 -0.85 -17.67 6.53
N CYS A 88 -0.14 -17.52 7.65
CA CYS A 88 1.32 -17.39 7.64
C CYS A 88 1.98 -18.63 7.03
N ALA A 89 2.86 -18.41 6.05
CA ALA A 89 3.56 -19.48 5.33
C ALA A 89 4.82 -20.00 6.03
N MET A 90 5.17 -19.45 7.20
CA MET A 90 6.33 -19.93 7.97
C MET A 90 6.07 -21.35 8.52
N PRO A 91 7.02 -22.31 8.39
CA PRO A 91 6.80 -23.75 8.63
C PRO A 91 6.09 -24.12 9.94
N ASP A 92 6.23 -23.32 11.00
CA ASP A 92 5.68 -23.62 12.33
C ASP A 92 4.66 -22.60 12.86
N CYS A 93 4.34 -21.55 12.08
CA CYS A 93 3.48 -20.48 12.57
C CYS A 93 2.00 -20.82 12.44
N LYS A 94 1.55 -21.12 11.21
CA LYS A 94 0.15 -21.43 10.85
C LYS A 94 -0.90 -20.41 11.34
N GLN A 95 -0.49 -19.26 11.87
CA GLN A 95 -1.38 -18.22 12.35
C GLN A 95 -2.09 -17.54 11.16
N ILE A 96 -3.34 -17.14 11.36
CA ILE A 96 -4.13 -16.43 10.36
C ILE A 96 -4.26 -14.98 10.81
N HIS A 97 -3.89 -14.06 9.94
CA HIS A 97 -3.99 -12.62 10.19
C HIS A 97 -4.64 -11.92 9.02
N TRP A 98 -5.22 -10.75 9.26
CA TRP A 98 -5.58 -9.83 8.19
C TRP A 98 -4.31 -9.38 7.46
N LYS A 99 -4.37 -9.30 6.12
CA LYS A 99 -3.25 -8.89 5.26
C LYS A 99 -2.51 -7.68 5.81
N TYR A 100 -3.23 -6.65 6.26
CA TYR A 100 -2.62 -5.41 6.75
C TYR A 100 -1.82 -5.57 8.06
N ASN A 101 -2.03 -6.67 8.79
CA ASN A 101 -1.35 -6.97 10.04
C ASN A 101 -0.03 -7.73 9.82
N PHE A 102 0.26 -8.19 8.60
CA PHE A 102 1.42 -9.05 8.36
C PHE A 102 2.76 -8.35 8.60
N LYS A 103 2.85 -7.02 8.41
CA LYS A 103 4.09 -6.31 8.74
C LYS A 103 4.47 -6.51 10.21
N GLN A 104 3.53 -6.22 11.10
CA GLN A 104 3.70 -6.40 12.54
C GLN A 104 3.96 -7.88 12.89
N HIS A 105 3.18 -8.79 12.31
CA HIS A 105 3.34 -10.23 12.53
C HIS A 105 4.75 -10.74 12.19
N MET A 106 5.26 -10.40 10.99
CA MET A 106 6.57 -10.86 10.56
C MET A 106 7.68 -10.25 11.42
N GLU A 107 7.58 -8.97 11.79
CA GLU A 107 8.56 -8.30 12.67
C GLU A 107 8.60 -8.92 14.08
N GLU A 108 7.45 -9.29 14.64
CA GLU A 108 7.35 -9.83 16.00
C GLU A 108 7.65 -11.34 16.10
N ARG A 109 7.17 -12.13 15.13
CA ARG A 109 7.21 -13.61 15.21
C ARG A 109 8.29 -14.23 14.35
N HIS A 110 8.75 -13.52 13.32
CA HIS A 110 9.68 -14.05 12.34
C HIS A 110 10.81 -13.04 12.04
N PRO A 111 11.59 -12.62 13.06
CA PRO A 111 12.73 -11.75 12.82
C PRO A 111 13.71 -12.42 11.84
N GLY A 112 14.08 -11.72 10.75
CA GLY A 112 14.98 -12.24 9.72
C GLY A 112 14.33 -13.19 8.72
N TRP A 113 13.01 -13.13 8.54
CA TRP A 113 12.27 -13.95 7.57
C TRP A 113 12.63 -13.67 6.10
N GLU A 114 13.30 -12.54 5.81
CA GLU A 114 13.69 -12.10 4.47
C GLU A 114 14.67 -13.11 3.83
N GLY A 115 14.13 -14.04 3.03
CA GLY A 115 14.89 -15.10 2.34
C GLY A 115 14.41 -16.52 2.66
N HIS A 116 13.58 -16.69 3.68
CA HIS A 116 13.03 -17.99 4.09
C HIS A 116 11.60 -18.24 3.63
N THR A 117 11.07 -17.35 2.78
CA THR A 117 9.64 -17.35 2.43
C THR A 117 9.45 -17.34 0.93
N ALA A 118 8.47 -18.10 0.43
CA ALA A 118 8.15 -18.18 -0.98
C ALA A 118 7.66 -16.83 -1.53
N ASN A 119 8.04 -16.51 -2.77
CA ASN A 119 7.64 -15.27 -3.44
C ASN A 119 6.11 -15.12 -3.53
N ASP A 120 5.38 -16.21 -3.76
CA ASP A 120 3.92 -16.20 -3.85
C ASP A 120 3.26 -15.68 -2.56
N PHE A 121 3.83 -16.01 -1.40
CA PHE A 121 3.34 -15.52 -0.10
C PHE A 121 3.68 -14.03 0.10
N ILE A 122 4.88 -13.61 -0.31
CA ILE A 122 5.28 -12.20 -0.27
C ILE A 122 4.29 -11.35 -1.07
N ASP A 123 3.92 -11.79 -2.27
CA ASP A 123 2.95 -11.08 -3.12
C ASP A 123 1.54 -11.08 -2.53
N GLU A 124 1.16 -12.15 -1.82
CA GLU A 124 -0.11 -12.23 -1.13
C GLU A 124 -0.24 -11.20 0.01
N ILE A 125 0.82 -10.99 0.80
CA ILE A 125 0.80 -10.06 1.94
C ILE A 125 1.16 -8.61 1.56
N ARG A 126 1.70 -8.38 0.35
CA ARG A 126 2.14 -7.07 -0.14
C ARG A 126 0.98 -6.09 -0.30
N ILE A 127 1.08 -4.92 0.34
CA ILE A 127 0.14 -3.80 0.13
C ILE A 127 0.71 -2.90 -0.97
N SER A 128 0.03 -2.83 -2.11
CA SER A 128 0.55 -2.06 -3.25
C SER A 128 0.46 -0.55 -3.01
N SER A 129 1.31 0.24 -3.69
CA SER A 129 1.20 1.70 -3.67
C SER A 129 -0.12 2.17 -4.27
N ALA A 130 -0.60 1.51 -5.34
CA ALA A 130 -1.88 1.83 -5.97
C ALA A 130 -3.07 1.66 -5.01
N GLU A 131 -3.09 0.55 -4.26
CA GLU A 131 -4.07 0.32 -3.19
C GLU A 131 -4.05 1.41 -2.12
N GLN A 132 -2.86 1.80 -1.65
CA GLN A 132 -2.71 2.86 -0.65
C GLN A 132 -3.21 4.21 -1.17
N LEU A 133 -2.85 4.59 -2.40
CA LEU A 133 -3.27 5.86 -2.99
C LEU A 133 -4.79 5.91 -3.22
N GLU A 134 -5.39 4.80 -3.68
CA GLU A 134 -6.85 4.73 -3.86
C GLU A 134 -7.61 4.80 -2.53
N LEU A 135 -7.04 4.23 -1.46
CA LEU A 135 -7.52 4.36 -0.08
C LEU A 135 -7.18 5.71 0.58
N LYS A 136 -6.74 6.70 -0.22
CA LYS A 136 -6.47 8.08 0.20
C LYS A 136 -5.37 8.18 1.26
N ILE A 137 -4.38 7.29 1.22
CA ILE A 137 -3.14 7.45 1.96
C ILE A 137 -2.30 8.53 1.26
N PRO A 138 -1.87 9.60 1.96
CA PRO A 138 -1.00 10.61 1.39
C PRO A 138 0.31 10.00 0.86
N THR A 139 0.84 10.49 -0.25
CA THR A 139 2.05 9.96 -0.90
C THR A 139 3.24 9.83 0.06
N GLN A 140 3.38 10.77 1.01
CA GLN A 140 4.45 10.78 2.02
C GLN A 140 4.30 9.68 3.08
N ARG A 141 3.14 9.05 3.15
CA ARG A 141 2.80 7.97 4.09
C ARG A 141 2.65 6.61 3.39
N VAL A 142 2.80 6.55 2.06
CA VAL A 142 2.78 5.28 1.34
C VAL A 142 4.02 4.47 1.71
N LEU A 143 3.80 3.23 2.13
CA LEU A 143 4.87 2.28 2.49
C LEU A 143 4.72 1.03 1.65
N VAL A 144 5.75 0.73 0.84
CA VAL A 144 5.83 -0.54 0.11
C VAL A 144 6.40 -1.60 1.05
N TRP A 145 5.53 -2.50 1.52
CA TRP A 145 5.93 -3.62 2.35
C TRP A 145 5.18 -4.90 1.91
N PRO A 146 5.84 -6.06 1.86
CA PRO A 146 7.29 -6.26 2.00
C PRO A 146 8.11 -5.50 0.95
N PRO A 147 9.40 -5.18 1.18
CA PRO A 147 10.23 -4.58 0.14
C PRO A 147 10.24 -5.49 -1.10
N SER A 148 10.26 -4.91 -2.30
CA SER A 148 10.53 -5.70 -3.51
C SER A 148 11.98 -6.17 -3.45
N PRO A 149 12.30 -7.41 -3.90
CA PRO A 149 13.70 -7.77 -4.09
C PRO A 149 14.34 -6.72 -5.02
N PRO A 150 15.62 -6.37 -4.80
CA PRO A 150 16.31 -5.50 -5.72
C PRO A 150 16.21 -6.11 -7.13
N PRO A 151 16.04 -5.30 -8.18
CA PRO A 151 16.09 -5.83 -9.54
C PRO A 151 17.39 -6.63 -9.69
N PRO A 152 17.37 -7.78 -10.39
CA PRO A 152 18.59 -8.54 -10.63
C PRO A 152 19.63 -7.57 -11.15
N ARG A 153 20.79 -7.53 -10.50
CA ARG A 153 21.90 -6.67 -10.90
C ARG A 153 22.08 -6.91 -12.39
N ALA A 154 21.90 -5.88 -13.21
CA ALA A 154 22.04 -6.03 -14.65
C ALA A 154 23.40 -6.70 -14.87
N GLU A 155 23.39 -7.97 -15.27
CA GLU A 155 24.59 -8.69 -15.67
C GLU A 155 25.29 -7.75 -16.65
N PRO A 156 26.57 -7.41 -16.43
CA PRO A 156 27.28 -6.49 -17.30
C PRO A 156 27.07 -7.01 -18.71
N VAL A 157 26.34 -6.24 -19.53
CA VAL A 157 25.95 -6.64 -20.87
C VAL A 157 27.25 -6.99 -21.57
N SER A 158 27.53 -8.30 -21.69
CA SER A 158 28.76 -8.79 -22.28
C SER A 158 28.85 -8.11 -23.63
N ALA A 159 29.83 -7.20 -23.75
CA ALA A 159 29.94 -6.28 -24.86
C ALA A 159 29.88 -7.11 -26.14
N ARG A 160 28.71 -7.10 -26.80
CA ARG A 160 28.58 -7.77 -28.08
C ARG A 160 29.52 -7.03 -29.02
N PRO A 161 30.38 -7.73 -29.78
CA PRO A 161 31.21 -7.09 -30.78
C PRO A 161 30.33 -6.23 -31.68
N PHE A 162 30.57 -4.92 -31.64
CA PHE A 162 29.94 -3.99 -32.57
C PHE A 162 30.37 -4.39 -33.99
N THR A 163 29.49 -5.01 -34.76
CA THR A 163 29.65 -5.10 -36.21
C THR A 163 29.15 -3.77 -36.81
N PRO A 164 30.03 -2.92 -37.35
CA PRO A 164 29.62 -1.67 -37.97
C PRO A 164 28.75 -1.97 -39.19
N THR A 165 27.46 -1.67 -39.10
CA THR A 165 26.56 -1.71 -40.25
C THR A 165 26.60 -0.33 -40.91
N ALA A 166 27.07 -0.26 -42.16
CA ALA A 166 27.19 0.98 -42.91
C ALA A 166 25.81 1.61 -43.15
N GLN A 167 25.49 2.69 -42.42
CA GLN A 167 24.32 3.52 -42.69
C GLN A 167 24.64 4.61 -43.72
N LYS A 168 23.93 4.55 -44.85
CA LYS A 168 23.96 5.52 -45.94
C LYS A 168 23.22 6.79 -45.49
N ARG A 169 23.97 7.88 -45.30
CA ARG A 169 23.44 9.21 -44.93
C ARG A 169 22.73 9.84 -46.14
N SER A 170 21.43 10.08 -46.03
CA SER A 170 20.70 11.01 -46.89
C SER A 170 20.44 12.30 -46.10
N ALA A 171 21.01 13.40 -46.58
CA ALA A 171 20.81 14.73 -46.02
C ALA A 171 19.41 15.25 -46.39
N SER A 172 18.70 15.86 -45.45
CA SER A 172 17.55 16.72 -45.75
C SER A 172 17.61 17.95 -44.86
N ALA A 173 17.39 19.08 -45.53
CA ALA A 173 17.68 20.43 -45.08
C ALA A 173 16.77 20.90 -43.94
N VAL A 174 17.37 21.70 -43.06
CA VAL A 174 16.73 22.40 -41.94
C VAL A 174 16.22 23.77 -42.43
N PRO A 175 14.93 24.11 -42.25
CA PRO A 175 14.48 25.48 -42.29
C PRO A 175 14.59 26.11 -40.89
N LEU A 176 15.33 27.21 -40.82
CA LEU A 176 15.38 28.15 -39.70
C LEU A 176 14.02 28.86 -39.53
N SER A 177 13.57 29.05 -38.30
CA SER A 177 12.49 29.99 -37.96
C SER A 177 12.72 30.66 -36.61
N PRO A 178 12.14 31.86 -36.40
CA PRO A 178 12.73 32.89 -35.55
C PRO A 178 12.28 32.86 -34.10
N ARG A 179 13.15 33.42 -33.24
CA ARG A 179 12.95 33.72 -31.82
C ARG A 179 11.73 34.62 -31.57
N ARG A 180 10.94 34.27 -30.56
CA ARG A 180 9.97 35.16 -29.91
C ARG A 180 10.45 35.46 -28.48
N PRO A 181 10.47 36.71 -28.02
CA PRO A 181 10.67 37.05 -26.61
C PRO A 181 9.36 36.85 -25.84
N SER A 182 9.41 36.25 -24.66
CA SER A 182 8.29 36.24 -23.71
C SER A 182 8.71 36.87 -22.39
N ALA A 183 7.74 37.55 -21.80
CA ALA A 183 7.89 38.66 -20.89
C ALA A 183 8.04 38.26 -19.42
N ARG A 184 8.60 39.23 -18.70
CA ARG A 184 8.63 39.47 -17.25
C ARG A 184 7.23 39.37 -16.60
N THR A 185 7.17 38.80 -15.40
CA THR A 185 6.27 39.13 -14.27
C THR A 185 6.83 38.35 -13.06
N ASP A 186 7.53 39.00 -12.13
CA ASP A 186 7.04 39.54 -10.84
C ASP A 186 6.48 38.44 -9.91
N LYS A 187 7.27 37.96 -8.92
CA LYS A 187 7.31 38.44 -7.52
C LYS A 187 5.98 38.28 -6.77
N GLU A 188 5.89 37.23 -5.95
CA GLU A 188 5.12 37.14 -4.69
C GLU A 188 5.75 35.98 -3.89
N ASN A 189 6.75 36.24 -3.05
CA ASN A 189 6.62 36.42 -1.59
C ASN A 189 5.40 35.72 -0.96
N CYS A 190 5.63 34.55 -0.34
CA CYS A 190 4.71 34.01 0.65
C CYS A 190 5.52 33.76 1.92
N ASP A 191 5.38 34.72 2.83
CA ASP A 191 5.97 34.73 4.15
C ASP A 191 5.47 33.57 5.01
N GLN A 192 6.46 33.02 5.71
CA GLN A 192 6.45 32.39 7.03
C GLN A 192 5.13 32.42 7.82
N MET A 193 4.65 31.23 8.18
CA MET A 193 4.04 31.01 9.51
C MET A 193 4.53 29.68 10.08
N ILE A 194 5.41 29.78 11.08
CA ILE A 194 5.84 28.68 11.95
C ILE A 194 4.84 28.62 13.12
N PRO A 195 4.11 27.52 13.35
CA PRO A 195 3.39 27.34 14.60
C PRO A 195 4.35 26.87 15.71
N ILE A 196 4.40 27.67 16.77
CA ILE A 196 5.04 27.38 18.05
C ILE A 196 4.25 26.26 18.73
N TRP A 197 4.90 25.13 19.01
CA TRP A 197 4.34 24.08 19.86
C TRP A 197 4.69 24.36 21.32
N PRO A 198 3.74 24.24 22.27
CA PRO A 198 4.06 24.32 23.69
C PRO A 198 4.83 23.06 24.12
N LYS A 199 5.93 23.30 24.85
CA LYS A 199 6.65 22.26 25.59
C LYS A 199 5.75 21.78 26.73
N TYR A 200 5.51 20.48 26.81
CA TYR A 200 5.01 19.86 28.02
C TYR A 200 6.24 19.41 28.83
N ASP A 201 6.34 19.94 30.05
CA ASP A 201 7.23 19.43 31.08
C ASP A 201 6.60 18.15 31.67
N VAL A 202 7.34 17.04 31.60
CA VAL A 202 7.18 15.84 32.43
C VAL A 202 8.56 15.42 32.89
#